data_AF-A0A2D7WBM2-F1
#
_entry.id   AF-A0A2D7WBM2-F1
#
_cell.length_a   1.000
_cell.length_b   1.000
_cell.length_c   1.000
_cell.angle_alpha   90.00
_cell.angle_beta   90.00
_cell.angle_gamma   90.00
#
_symmetry.space_group_name_H-M   'P 1'
#
loop_
_entity.id
_entity.type
_entity.pdbx_description
1 polymer ?
#
loop_
_entity_poly.entity_id
_entity_poly.type
_entity_poly.pdbx_seq_one_letter_code
_entity_poly.pdbx_strand_id
1 'polypeptide(L)'
;MSALDFFFAPRQDYKGRLTPSEAARWWLIFVMAVVGFWAWPIADGHLVMWFAITIFSSTPILFVGWYFFSLLANGREPRVLTPSVKNTPRFQQRVEGQKKG
;
A
#
# COMPACT_ATOMS: atom_id res chain seq x y z
N MET A 1 -14.33 -5.04 -14.75
CA MET A 1 -13.19 -4.48 -13.99
C MET A 1 -12.15 -5.57 -13.89
N SER A 2 -10.91 -5.33 -14.33
CA SER A 2 -9.85 -6.34 -14.25
C SER A 2 -9.38 -6.48 -12.80
N ALA A 3 -9.05 -7.69 -12.34
CA ALA A 3 -8.49 -7.92 -11.01
C ALA A 3 -7.24 -7.06 -10.75
N LEU A 4 -6.51 -6.70 -11.80
CA LEU A 4 -5.36 -5.80 -11.74
C LEU A 4 -5.76 -4.38 -11.28
N ASP A 5 -6.91 -3.87 -11.70
CA ASP A 5 -7.37 -2.54 -11.25
C ASP A 5 -7.76 -2.55 -9.77
N PHE A 6 -8.23 -3.69 -9.27
CA PHE A 6 -8.56 -3.84 -7.86
C PHE A 6 -7.31 -3.78 -6.96
N PHE A 7 -6.25 -4.49 -7.33
CA PHE A 7 -5.03 -4.57 -6.51
C PHE A 7 -4.14 -3.33 -6.60
N PHE A 8 -4.06 -2.69 -7.77
CA PHE A 8 -3.10 -1.61 -8.02
C PHE A 8 -3.70 -0.20 -7.96
N ALA A 9 -5.03 -0.02 -7.98
CA ALA A 9 -5.61 1.31 -7.88
C ALA A 9 -5.31 1.95 -6.51
N PRO A 10 -4.76 3.17 -6.47
CA PRO A 10 -4.57 3.90 -5.22
C PRO A 10 -5.95 4.26 -4.64
N ARG A 11 -6.07 4.18 -3.32
CA ARG A 11 -7.34 4.44 -2.63
C ARG A 11 -7.43 5.90 -2.20
N GLN A 12 -8.46 6.62 -2.60
CA GLN A 12 -8.60 8.03 -2.31
C GLN A 12 -9.48 8.29 -1.09
N ASP A 13 -8.90 8.95 -0.09
CA ASP A 13 -9.54 9.38 1.16
C ASP A 13 -10.45 10.59 0.94
N TYR A 14 -11.36 10.88 1.89
CA TYR A 14 -12.22 12.08 1.85
C TYR A 14 -11.40 13.39 1.88
N LYS A 15 -10.17 13.33 2.40
CA LYS A 15 -9.19 14.43 2.35
C LYS A 15 -8.46 14.53 1.01
N GLY A 16 -8.71 13.62 0.06
CA GLY A 16 -8.02 13.52 -1.23
C GLY A 16 -6.62 12.93 -1.14
N ARG A 17 -6.24 12.36 0.01
CA ARG A 17 -4.98 11.65 0.16
C ARG A 17 -5.08 10.29 -0.50
N LEU A 18 -4.05 9.94 -1.26
CA LEU A 18 -3.90 8.61 -1.83
C LEU A 18 -3.33 7.70 -0.74
N THR A 19 -4.13 6.75 -0.30
CA THR A 19 -3.66 5.64 0.54
C THR A 19 -3.05 4.56 -0.34
N PRO A 20 -1.98 3.90 0.14
CA PRO A 20 -1.32 2.83 -0.59
C PRO A 20 -2.33 1.76 -1.00
N SER A 21 -2.11 1.22 -2.21
CA SER A 21 -2.95 0.21 -2.84
C SER A 21 -3.05 -1.06 -1.99
N GLU A 22 -4.07 -1.89 -2.23
CA GLU A 22 -4.19 -3.15 -1.50
C GLU A 22 -3.00 -4.08 -1.76
N ALA A 23 -2.39 -4.02 -2.94
CA ALA A 23 -1.17 -4.76 -3.25
C ALA A 23 0.00 -4.41 -2.29
N ALA A 24 0.16 -3.13 -1.93
CA ALA A 24 1.21 -2.71 -0.99
C ALA A 24 0.96 -3.23 0.44
N ARG A 25 -0.30 -3.46 0.83
CA ARG A 25 -0.64 -4.07 2.13
C ARG A 25 -0.27 -5.54 2.16
N TRP A 26 -0.62 -6.27 1.10
CA TRP A 26 -0.25 -7.67 0.94
C TRP A 26 1.27 -7.85 0.83
N TRP A 27 1.96 -6.90 0.18
CA TRP A 27 3.41 -6.88 0.11
C TRP A 27 4.07 -6.86 1.49
N LEU A 28 3.54 -6.09 2.44
CA LEU A 28 4.06 -6.08 3.80
C LEU A 28 4.00 -7.47 4.43
N ILE A 29 2.83 -8.12 4.37
CA ILE A 29 2.63 -9.44 4.97
C ILE A 29 3.56 -10.47 4.30
N PHE A 30 3.64 -10.43 2.98
CA PHE A 30 4.50 -11.31 2.19
C PHE A 30 5.97 -11.16 2.59
N VAL A 31 6.49 -9.93 2.65
CA VAL A 31 7.89 -9.68 3.04
C VAL A 31 8.16 -10.14 4.47
N MET A 32 7.26 -9.83 5.41
CA MET A 32 7.43 -10.26 6.80
C MET A 32 7.46 -11.78 6.95
N ALA A 33 6.60 -12.50 6.22
CA ALA A 33 6.57 -13.96 6.24
C ALA A 33 7.84 -14.57 5.63
N VAL A 34 8.25 -14.08 4.46
CA VAL A 34 9.43 -14.59 3.74
C VAL A 34 10.71 -14.32 4.51
N VAL A 35 10.91 -13.07 4.95
CA VAL A 35 12.10 -12.68 5.71
C VAL A 35 12.11 -13.36 7.08
N GLY A 36 10.97 -13.46 7.76
CA GLY A 36 10.87 -14.16 9.04
C GLY A 36 11.21 -15.64 8.92
N PHE A 37 10.70 -16.33 7.89
CA PHE A 37 11.04 -17.72 7.64
C PHE A 37 12.54 -17.90 7.34
N TRP A 38 13.11 -17.01 6.51
CA TRP A 38 14.53 -17.04 6.17
C TRP A 38 15.45 -16.71 7.35
N ALA A 39 15.04 -15.80 8.23
CA ALA A 39 15.82 -15.39 9.40
C ALA A 39 15.85 -16.44 10.52
N TRP A 40 14.90 -17.39 10.53
CA TRP A 40 14.77 -18.39 11.60
C TRP A 40 16.04 -19.25 11.81
N PRO A 41 16.61 -19.89 10.77
CA PRO A 41 17.85 -20.65 10.94
C PRO A 41 19.08 -19.78 11.25
N ILE A 42 19.05 -18.48 10.94
CA ILE A 42 20.18 -17.56 11.20
C ILE A 42 20.21 -17.11 12.67
N ALA A 43 19.03 -17.05 13.29
CA ALA A 43 18.90 -16.61 14.67
C ALA A 43 19.21 -17.71 15.69
N ASP A 44 19.45 -18.96 15.26
CA ASP A 44 19.76 -20.11 16.14
C ASP A 44 18.80 -20.25 17.34
N GLY A 45 17.51 -20.00 17.13
CA GLY A 45 16.48 -20.07 18.17
C GLY A 45 16.41 -18.86 19.11
N HIS A 46 17.27 -17.85 18.95
CA HIS A 46 17.20 -16.60 19.72
C HIS A 46 16.10 -15.67 19.17
N LEU A 47 14.97 -15.60 19.88
CA LEU A 47 13.79 -14.84 19.46
C LEU A 47 14.07 -13.33 19.23
N VAL A 48 14.87 -12.71 20.11
CA VAL A 48 15.21 -11.28 19.99
C VAL A 48 16.07 -11.02 18.76
N MET A 49 17.05 -11.90 18.50
CA MET A 49 17.91 -11.82 17.32
C MET A 49 17.09 -12.03 16.03
N TRP A 50 16.18 -13.00 16.05
CA TRP A 50 15.26 -13.27 14.94
C TRP A 50 14.41 -12.04 14.58
N PHE A 51 13.82 -11.38 15.58
CA PHE A 51 13.06 -10.15 15.37
C PHE A 51 13.94 -9.01 14.81
N ALA A 52 15.15 -8.83 15.36
CA ALA A 52 16.08 -7.80 14.90
C ALA A 52 16.46 -7.99 13.43
N ILE A 53 16.87 -9.21 13.04
CA ILE A 53 17.22 -9.55 11.65
C ILE A 53 16.02 -9.36 10.73
N THR A 54 14.83 -9.80 11.16
CA THR A 54 13.60 -9.71 10.36
C THR A 54 13.21 -8.27 10.09
N ILE A 55 13.20 -7.41 11.11
CA ILE A 55 12.84 -5.98 10.95
C ILE A 55 13.91 -5.25 10.14
N PHE A 56 15.19 -5.49 10.44
CA PHE A 56 16.30 -4.83 9.76
C PHE A 56 16.34 -5.17 8.26
N SER A 57 16.16 -6.44 7.91
CA SER A 57 16.20 -6.91 6.52
C SER A 57 14.92 -6.56 5.76
N SER A 58 13.74 -6.60 6.41
CA SER A 58 12.47 -6.27 5.75
C SER A 58 12.37 -4.79 5.40
N THR A 59 12.94 -3.88 6.19
CA THR A 59 12.86 -2.43 5.98
C THR A 59 13.29 -1.98 4.55
N PRO A 60 14.50 -2.32 4.05
CA PRO A 60 14.90 -1.96 2.69
C PRO A 60 14.07 -2.67 1.62
N ILE A 61 13.66 -3.92 1.85
CA ILE A 61 12.82 -4.69 0.89
C ILE A 61 11.44 -4.06 0.74
N LEU A 62 10.83 -3.64 1.87
CA LEU A 62 9.56 -2.93 1.89
C LEU A 62 9.66 -1.60 1.15
N PHE A 63 10.75 -0.86 1.35
CA PHE A 63 11.00 0.40 0.65
C PHE A 63 11.05 0.21 -0.88
N VAL A 64 11.80 -0.79 -1.35
CA VAL A 64 11.89 -1.12 -2.79
C VAL A 64 10.52 -1.50 -3.35
N GLY A 65 9.77 -2.36 -2.66
CA GLY A 65 8.44 -2.74 -3.13
C GLY A 65 7.47 -1.57 -3.17
N TRP A 66 7.51 -0.67 -2.18
CA TRP A 66 6.73 0.57 -2.21
C TRP A 66 7.03 1.45 -3.42
N TYR A 67 8.32 1.61 -3.73
CA TYR A 67 8.74 2.35 -4.92
C TYR A 67 8.23 1.68 -6.21
N PHE A 68 8.25 0.35 -6.28
CA PHE A 68 7.70 -0.37 -7.43
C PHE A 68 6.18 -0.16 -7.56
N PHE A 69 5.41 -0.27 -6.47
CA PHE A 69 3.97 -0.03 -6.51
C PHE A 69 3.60 1.41 -6.85
N SER A 70 4.40 2.40 -6.45
CA SER A 70 4.14 3.80 -6.81
C SER A 70 4.27 4.05 -8.31
N LEU A 71 5.22 3.37 -8.97
CA LEU A 71 5.35 3.40 -10.43
C LEU A 71 4.16 2.73 -11.12
N LEU A 72 3.72 1.55 -10.65
CA LEU A 72 2.58 0.83 -11.25
C LEU A 72 1.22 1.50 -11.01
N ALA A 73 1.10 2.30 -9.95
CA ALA A 73 -0.09 3.08 -9.65
C ALA A 73 -0.19 4.35 -10.50
N ASN A 74 0.90 4.77 -11.14
CA ASN A 74 0.95 5.99 -11.93
C ASN A 74 0.10 5.83 -13.20
N GLY A 75 -0.88 6.71 -13.39
CA GLY A 75 -1.82 6.65 -14.51
C GLY A 75 -3.10 5.81 -14.29
N ARG A 76 -3.34 5.27 -13.09
CA ARG A 76 -4.63 4.61 -12.75
C ARG A 76 -5.56 5.55 -11.99
N GLU A 77 -6.86 5.51 -12.33
CA GLU A 77 -7.86 6.32 -11.65
C GLU A 77 -7.98 5.93 -10.16
N PRO A 78 -7.90 6.91 -9.23
CA PRO A 78 -8.03 6.64 -7.81
C PRO A 78 -9.42 6.12 -7.45
N ARG A 79 -9.48 5.05 -6.67
CA ARG A 79 -10.75 4.48 -6.22
C ARG A 79 -11.15 5.08 -4.87
N VAL A 80 -12.38 5.58 -4.76
CA VAL A 80 -12.92 6.05 -3.47
C VAL A 80 -12.99 4.90 -2.46
N LEU A 81 -12.52 5.13 -1.23
CA LEU A 81 -12.50 4.14 -0.15
C LEU A 81 -13.89 3.62 0.22
N THR A 82 -14.91 4.48 0.15
CA THR A 82 -16.29 4.15 0.55
C THR A 82 -17.28 4.87 -0.38
N PRO A 83 -18.33 4.19 -0.88
CA PRO A 83 -19.33 4.82 -1.74
C PRO A 83 -20.04 6.01 -1.08
N SER A 84 -20.19 6.03 0.24
CA SER A 84 -20.78 7.15 0.99
C SER A 84 -20.00 8.47 0.87
N VAL A 85 -18.69 8.42 0.58
CA VAL A 85 -17.87 9.63 0.40
C VAL A 85 -18.24 10.35 -0.89
N LYS A 86 -18.73 9.62 -1.90
CA LYS A 86 -19.13 10.18 -3.21
C LYS A 86 -20.29 11.17 -3.10
N ASN A 87 -21.15 11.01 -2.09
CA ASN A 87 -22.34 11.84 -1.87
C ASN A 87 -22.09 13.00 -0.90
N THR A 88 -20.87 13.16 -0.38
CA THR A 88 -20.57 14.27 0.51
C THR A 88 -20.42 15.56 -0.31
N PRO A 89 -21.12 16.66 0.03
CA PRO A 89 -21.06 17.91 -0.75
C PRO A 89 -19.63 18.45 -0.88
N ARG A 90 -18.78 18.21 0.12
CA ARG A 90 -17.36 18.58 0.11
C ARG A 90 -16.53 17.84 -0.94
N PHE A 91 -16.88 16.59 -1.26
CA PHE A 91 -16.21 15.80 -2.30
C PHE A 91 -16.66 16.27 -3.68
N GLN A 92 -17.96 16.47 -3.87
CA GLN A 92 -18.52 16.98 -5.13
C GLN A 92 -17.97 18.37 -5.49
N GLN A 93 -17.93 19.31 -4.54
CA GLN A 93 -17.34 20.64 -4.75
C GLN A 93 -15.87 20.58 -5.19
N ARG A 94 -15.08 19.61 -4.69
CA ARG A 94 -13.68 19.45 -5.09
C ARG A 94 -13.55 18.88 -6.50
N VAL A 95 -14.36 17.88 -6.84
CA VAL A 95 -14.39 17.28 -8.18
C VAL A 95 -14.83 18.32 -9.22
N GLU A 96 -15.81 19.16 -8.89
CA GLU A 96 -16.25 20.27 -9.75
C GLU A 96 -15.22 21.40 -9.84
N GLY A 97 -14.55 21.74 -8.74
CA GLY A 97 -13.46 22.73 -8.73
C GLY A 97 -12.26 22.30 -9.59
N GLN A 98 -11.95 21.00 -9.64
CA GLN A 98 -10.91 20.44 -10.51
C GLN A 98 -11.30 20.40 -11.99
N LYS A 99 -12.59 20.48 -12.35
CA LYS A 99 -13.05 20.56 -13.74
C LYS A 99 -13.02 21.98 -14.33
N LYS A 100 -12.84 23.00 -13.49
CA LYS A 100 -12.90 24.42 -13.88
C LYS A 100 -11.53 25.11 -13.99
N GLY A 101 -10.44 24.39 -13.69
CA GLY A 101 -9.06 24.85 -13.90
C GLY A 101 -8.38 23.98 -14.94
#